data_AF-A0A3C2DAQ8-F1
#
_entry.id   AF-A0A3C2DAQ8-F1
#
_cell.length_a   1.000
_cell.length_b   1.000
_cell.length_c   1.000
_cell.angle_alpha   90.00
_cell.angle_beta   90.00
_cell.angle_gamma   90.00
#
_symmetry.space_group_name_H-M   'P 1'
#
loop_
_entity.id
_entity.type
_entity.pdbx_description
1 polymer ?
#
loop_
_entity_poly.entity_id
_entity_poly.type
_entity_poly.pdbx_seq_one_letter_code
_entity_poly.pdbx_strand_id
1 'polypeptide(L)' 'MRAIEFKSKLSKNRILIPKKIQSELQDTDEKNVQVILLFNDSEINGDLDLKQIATEQFFNGYADSDSIYDKY' A
#
# COMPACT_ATOMS: atom_id res chain seq x y z
N MET A 1 15.54 18.13 6.64
CA MET A 1 15.20 16.98 5.77
C MET A 1 14.21 17.47 4.73
N ARG A 2 14.38 17.13 3.44
CA ARG A 2 13.50 17.56 2.33
C ARG A 2 12.94 16.33 1.64
N ALA A 3 11.63 16.26 1.50
CA ALA A 3 10.95 15.21 0.73
C ALA A 3 10.61 15.74 -0.66
N ILE A 4 10.71 14.88 -1.67
CA ILE A 4 10.33 15.19 -3.04
C ILE A 4 9.28 14.16 -3.45
N GLU A 5 8.08 14.62 -3.76
CA GLU A 5 7.00 13.76 -4.25
C GLU A 5 7.00 13.73 -5.77
N PHE A 6 6.86 12.53 -6.35
CA PHE A 6 6.67 12.37 -7.78
C PHE A 6 5.81 11.15 -8.08
N LYS A 7 5.04 11.24 -9.17
CA LYS A 7 4.30 10.11 -9.71
C LYS A 7 5.22 9.31 -10.61
N SER A 8 5.28 8.00 -10.39
CA SER A 8 6.02 7.07 -11.25
C SER A 8 5.27 5.75 -11.32
N LYS A 9 5.60 4.94 -12.33
CA LYS A 9 5.06 3.60 -12.51
C LYS A 9 6.06 2.59 -11.97
N LEU A 10 5.61 1.70 -11.10
CA LEU A 10 6.37 0.52 -10.70
C LEU A 10 6.33 -0.51 -11.84
N SER A 11 7.48 -0.93 -12.34
CA SER A 11 7.60 -1.95 -13.37
C SER A 11 8.75 -2.89 -13.08
N LYS A 12 8.50 -4.21 -13.06
CA LYS A 12 9.50 -5.24 -12.74
C LYS A 12 10.26 -4.97 -11.42
N ASN A 13 9.53 -4.53 -10.39
CA ASN A 13 10.08 -4.12 -9.09
C ASN A 13 11.11 -2.98 -9.17
N ARG A 14 10.98 -2.09 -10.16
CA ARG A 14 11.82 -0.91 -10.35
C ARG A 14 10.94 0.33 -10.47
N ILE A 15 11.34 1.40 -9.79
CA ILE A 15 10.70 2.72 -9.89
C ILE A 15 11.63 3.60 -10.71
N LEU A 16 11.10 4.20 -11.77
CA LEU A 16 11.87 5.14 -12.56
C LEU A 16 11.81 6.52 -11.90
N ILE A 17 12.97 7.04 -11.48
CA ILE A 17 13.07 8.41 -10.99
C ILE A 17 13.05 9.36 -12.20
N PRO A 18 12.16 10.37 -12.26
CA PRO A 18 12.14 11.34 -13.36
C PRO A 18 13.47 12.10 -13.48
N LYS A 19 13.89 12.42 -14.71
CA LYS A 19 15.16 13.14 -14.98
C LYS A 19 15.33 14.43 -14.17
N LYS A 20 14.24 15.17 -13.95
CA LYS A 20 14.25 16.41 -13.14
C LYS A 20 14.74 16.17 -11.71
N ILE A 21 14.38 15.03 -11.12
CA ILE A 21 14.77 14.66 -9.76
C ILE A 21 16.15 14.02 -9.75
N GLN A 22 16.53 13.31 -10.82
CA GLN A 22 17.90 12.80 -10.97
C GLN A 22 18.94 13.93 -10.89
N SER A 23 18.66 15.09 -11.49
CA SER A 23 19.56 16.25 -11.37
C SER A 23 19.72 16.76 -9.94
N GLU A 24 18.69 16.65 -9.08
CA GLU A 24 18.80 16.99 -7.66
C GLU A 24 19.53 15.90 -6.83
N LEU A 25 19.68 14.69 -7.39
CA LEU A 25 20.35 13.54 -6.75
C LEU A 25 21.82 13.40 -7.17
N GLN A 26 22.25 14.05 -8.27
CA GLN A 26 23.56 13.82 -8.92
C GLN A 26 24.78 14.38 -8.16
N ASP A 27 24.59 15.13 -7.09
CA ASP A 27 25.71 15.82 -6.43
C ASP A 27 26.55 14.95 -5.48
N THR A 28 26.29 13.65 -5.30
CA THR A 28 27.14 12.82 -4.42
C THR A 28 27.02 11.34 -4.76
N ASP A 29 28.17 10.67 -4.90
CA ASP A 29 28.29 9.25 -5.30
C ASP A 29 27.55 8.27 -4.39
N GLU A 30 27.27 8.67 -3.14
CA GLU A 30 26.52 7.84 -2.19
C GLU A 30 25.75 8.71 -1.18
N LYS A 31 24.42 8.55 -1.11
CA LYS A 31 23.57 9.14 -0.07
C LYS A 31 22.56 8.13 0.43
N ASN A 32 22.38 8.08 1.74
CA ASN A 32 21.26 7.38 2.36
C ASN A 32 19.98 8.17 2.10
N VAL A 33 18.98 7.55 1.48
CA VAL A 33 17.67 8.14 1.20
C VAL A 33 16.57 7.34 1.88
N GLN A 34 15.60 8.05 2.45
CA GLN A 34 14.36 7.45 2.95
C GLN A 34 13.32 7.47 1.83
N VAL A 35 12.78 6.30 1.48
CA VAL A 35 11.78 6.16 0.42
C VAL A 35 10.43 5.81 1.04
N ILE A 36 9.39 6.57 0.67
CA ILE A 36 8.01 6.30 1.07
C ILE A 36 7.22 5.96 -0.20
N LEU A 37 6.60 4.78 -0.22
CA LEU A 37 5.77 4.32 -1.33
C LEU A 37 4.30 4.43 -0.94
N LEU A 38 3.54 5.17 -1.73
CA LEU A 38 2.09 5.25 -1.61
C LEU A 38 1.50 4.54 -2.82
N PHE A 39 0.67 3.54 -2.56
CA PHE A 39 -0.08 2.82 -3.57
C PHE A 39 -1.53 3.29 -3.52
N ASN A 40 -2.16 3.44 -4.69
CA ASN A 40 -3.60 3.67 -4.73
C ASN A 40 -4.29 2.33 -4.44
N ASP A 41 -5.22 2.35 -3.48
CA ASP A 41 -5.95 1.16 -3.01
C ASP A 41 -6.71 0.42 -4.12
N SER A 42 -6.94 1.06 -5.26
CA SER A 42 -7.57 0.46 -6.43
C SER A 42 -6.67 -0.48 -7.25
N GLU A 43 -5.34 -0.47 -7.05
CA GLU A 43 -4.39 -1.33 -7.77
C GLU A 43 -3.84 -2.50 -6.94
N ILE A 44 -4.05 -2.46 -5.63
CA ILE A 44 -3.70 -3.56 -4.73
C ILE A 44 -5.01 -4.26 -4.42
N ASN A 45 -5.02 -5.58 -4.44
CA ASN A 45 -6.17 -6.42 -4.05
C ASN A 45 -6.55 -6.28 -2.55
N GLY A 46 -6.40 -5.10 -1.93
CA GLY A 46 -6.66 -4.81 -0.52
C GLY A 46 -8.15 -4.74 -0.18
N ASP A 47 -9.03 -4.57 -1.16
CA ASP A 47 -10.48 -4.55 -0.91
C ASP A 47 -11.03 -5.95 -0.55
N LEU A 48 -10.35 -7.02 -0.96
CA LEU A 48 -10.67 -8.40 -0.56
C LEU A 48 -10.13 -8.70 0.86
N ASP A 49 -8.87 -8.35 1.14
CA ASP A 49 -8.26 -8.59 2.45
C ASP A 49 -8.93 -7.77 3.56
N LEU A 50 -9.25 -6.50 3.31
CA LEU A 50 -9.92 -5.66 4.31
C LEU A 50 -11.34 -6.12 4.60
N LYS A 51 -12.11 -6.52 3.58
CA LYS A 51 -13.46 -7.08 3.80
C LYS A 51 -13.38 -8.39 4.56
N GLN A 52 -12.45 -9.26 4.20
CA GLN A 52 -12.28 -10.54 4.87
C GLN A 52 -11.86 -10.34 6.34
N ILE A 53 -10.86 -9.50 6.61
CA ILE A 53 -10.41 -9.18 7.98
C ILE A 53 -11.53 -8.50 8.77
N ALA A 54 -12.26 -7.55 8.19
CA ALA A 54 -13.38 -6.90 8.86
C ALA A 54 -14.50 -7.90 9.19
N THR A 55 -14.77 -8.84 8.29
CA THR A 55 -15.76 -9.91 8.49
C THR A 55 -15.32 -10.85 9.61
N GLU A 56 -14.07 -11.33 9.55
CA GLU A 56 -13.50 -12.21 10.57
C GLU A 56 -13.47 -11.54 11.95
N GLN A 57 -13.12 -10.25 12.03
CA GLN A 57 -13.15 -9.49 13.29
C GLN A 57 -14.56 -9.17 13.76
N PHE A 58 -15.51 -8.95 12.85
CA PHE A 58 -16.92 -8.73 13.21
C PHE A 58 -17.53 -9.98 13.84
N PHE A 59 -17.22 -11.17 13.32
CA PHE A 59 -17.73 -12.44 13.86
C PHE A 59 -16.90 -13.02 15.01
N ASN A 60 -15.73 -12.44 15.33
CA ASN A 60 -14.89 -12.87 16.44
C ASN A 60 -15.56 -12.56 17.79
N GLY A 61 -16.25 -13.55 18.36
CA GLY A 61 -17.00 -13.42 19.61
C GLY A 61 -18.48 -13.76 19.49
N TYR A 62 -18.98 -13.98 18.28
CA TYR A 62 -20.29 -14.57 18.04
C TYR A 62 -20.13 -16.09 18.02
N ALA A 63 -20.98 -16.81 18.77
CA ALA A 63 -21.00 -18.26 18.70
C ALA A 63 -21.78 -18.69 17.45
N ASP A 64 -21.43 -19.84 16.86
CA ASP A 64 -22.18 -20.40 15.72
C ASP A 64 -23.68 -20.63 16.05
N SER A 65 -24.02 -20.72 17.34
CA SER A 65 -25.40 -20.79 17.86
C SER A 65 -26.18 -19.49 17.72
N ASP A 66 -25.51 -18.36 17.59
CA ASP A 66 -26.12 -17.02 17.52
C ASP A 66 -26.48 -16.65 16.07
N SER A 67 -25.99 -17.41 15.09
CA SER A 67 -26.32 -17.33 13.66
C SER A 67 -27.71 -17.92 13.32
N ILE A 68 -28.72 -17.63 14.13
CA ILE A 68 -30.10 -18.12 13.96
C ILE A 68 -30.73 -17.55 12.67
N TYR A 69 -30.25 -16.40 12.22
CA TYR A 69 -30.76 -15.70 11.02
C TYR A 69 -29.96 -15.96 9.75
N ASP A 70 -28.78 -16.60 9.82
CA ASP A 70 -27.92 -16.83 8.63
C ASP A 70 -28.39 -17.99 7.74
N LYS A 71 -29.40 -18.77 8.17
CA LYS A 71 -29.89 -19.98 7.48
C LYS A 71 -31.17 -19.78 6.65
N TYR A 72 -31.60 -18.55 6.41
CA TYR A 72 -32.80 -18.24 5.60
C TYR A 72 -32.51 -17.29 4.44
#